data_AF-A0A1Q7TA45-F1
#
_entry.id   AF-A0A1Q7TA45-F1
#
_cell.length_a   1.000
_cell.length_b   1.000
_cell.length_c   1.000
_cell.angle_alpha   90.00
_cell.angle_beta   90.00
_cell.angle_gamma   90.00
#
_symmetry.space_group_name_H-M   'P 1'
#
loop_
_entity.id
_entity.type
_entity.pdbx_description
1 polymer ?
#
loop_
_entity_poly.entity_id
_entity_poly.type
_entity_poly.pdbx_seq_one_letter_code
_entity_poly.pdbx_strand_id
1 'polypeptide(L)'
;MGTFLSKAILGLVLLQSPQNPSPDSVRAELWARVTADSTNGPVWLELGRAYLQRGTDYHSHRRPMTVDTVWAHATLDTAQLAFERAARFSPGTRTADSARLYRVYTYGELAYVDWETGGTAAATLTWHTLPEGLRIPPVLEELGENLLRACPHQGMLFTAGETDTQTAWYLRFSRGLRPDLTIVPFERWRGDSVLRNRVLRELRTRDPSLRALGQSRAVCASMGFERPPEERTVKWSKRPLVWVTGKETKADRVPAQDFVFAALRLAIDEHETWTAPAVALYRRAVSNVGALCKAFDTFRLGSEVGCH
;
A
#
# COMPACT_ATOMS: atom_id res chain seq x y z
N MET A 1 -1.85 -28.01 -16.79
CA MET A 1 -1.35 -27.07 -15.76
C MET A 1 0.05 -26.51 -16.07
N GLY A 2 1.09 -27.34 -16.25
CA GLY A 2 2.45 -26.85 -16.54
C GLY A 2 2.59 -26.00 -17.81
N THR A 3 1.78 -26.27 -18.84
CA THR A 3 1.73 -25.49 -20.09
C THR A 3 1.18 -24.08 -19.93
N PHE A 4 0.26 -23.84 -18.98
CA PHE A 4 -0.30 -22.51 -18.70
C PHE A 4 0.74 -21.62 -18.02
N LEU A 5 1.35 -22.11 -16.94
CA LEU A 5 2.40 -21.38 -16.22
C LEU A 5 3.61 -21.14 -17.13
N SER A 6 4.06 -22.13 -17.89
CA SER A 6 5.15 -21.91 -18.87
C SER A 6 4.80 -20.83 -19.90
N LYS A 7 3.60 -20.83 -20.50
CA LYS A 7 3.21 -19.81 -21.49
C LYS A 7 3.04 -18.42 -20.88
N ALA A 8 2.48 -18.34 -19.67
CA ALA A 8 2.31 -17.08 -18.94
C ALA A 8 3.66 -16.51 -18.48
N ILE A 9 4.58 -17.37 -17.98
CA ILE A 9 5.94 -17.00 -17.59
C ILE A 9 6.77 -16.62 -18.82
N LEU A 10 6.70 -17.36 -19.93
CA LEU A 10 7.34 -16.97 -21.19
C LEU A 10 6.77 -15.64 -21.71
N GLY A 11 5.46 -15.42 -21.58
CA GLY A 11 4.80 -14.15 -21.90
C GLY A 11 5.31 -12.99 -21.05
N LEU A 12 5.52 -13.22 -19.75
CA LEU A 12 6.15 -12.27 -18.83
C LEU A 12 7.61 -12.01 -19.22
N VAL A 13 8.41 -13.02 -19.54
CA VAL A 13 9.84 -12.85 -19.85
C VAL A 13 10.09 -12.16 -21.19
N LEU A 14 9.20 -12.33 -22.18
CA LEU A 14 9.36 -11.81 -23.55
C LEU A 14 8.83 -10.38 -23.78
N LEU A 15 8.38 -9.68 -22.74
CA LEU A 15 7.81 -8.34 -22.87
C LEU A 15 8.91 -7.29 -23.06
N GLN A 16 9.11 -6.86 -24.30
CA GLN A 16 9.71 -5.57 -24.65
C GLN A 16 8.59 -4.52 -24.73
N SER A 17 8.84 -3.30 -24.24
CA SER A 17 7.92 -2.17 -24.42
C SER A 17 7.72 -1.91 -25.92
N PRO A 18 6.49 -1.94 -26.46
CA PRO A 18 6.27 -1.66 -27.87
C PRO A 18 6.73 -0.24 -28.23
N GLN A 19 7.26 -0.05 -29.45
CA GLN A 19 7.48 1.29 -29.99
C GLN A 19 6.14 1.86 -30.48
N ASN A 20 5.64 2.91 -29.83
CA ASN A 20 4.33 3.56 -30.05
C ASN A 20 3.09 2.65 -29.90
N PRO A 21 2.77 2.23 -28.67
CA PRO A 21 1.56 1.47 -28.41
C PRO A 21 0.30 2.34 -28.37
N SER A 22 -0.78 1.89 -29.02
CA SER A 22 -2.13 2.30 -28.61
C SER A 22 -2.50 1.57 -27.31
N PRO A 23 -3.19 2.20 -26.34
CA PRO A 23 -3.60 1.55 -25.09
C PRO A 23 -4.38 0.27 -25.30
N ASP A 24 -5.29 0.27 -26.29
CA ASP A 24 -6.13 -0.88 -26.59
C ASP A 24 -5.33 -2.02 -27.21
N SER A 25 -4.29 -1.73 -28.01
CA SER A 25 -3.45 -2.77 -28.60
C SER A 25 -2.56 -3.47 -27.58
N VAL A 26 -2.01 -2.74 -26.59
CA VAL A 26 -1.19 -3.33 -25.53
C VAL A 26 -2.03 -4.20 -24.62
N ARG A 27 -3.19 -3.69 -24.23
CA ARG A 27 -4.14 -4.43 -23.40
C ARG A 27 -4.59 -5.70 -24.12
N ALA A 28 -4.98 -5.60 -25.39
CA ALA A 28 -5.37 -6.75 -26.20
C ALA A 28 -4.25 -7.79 -26.32
N GLU A 29 -2.99 -7.36 -26.52
CA GLU A 29 -1.85 -8.28 -26.61
C GLU A 29 -1.56 -9.00 -25.29
N LEU A 30 -1.52 -8.27 -24.17
CA LEU A 30 -1.35 -8.85 -22.83
C LEU A 30 -2.49 -9.82 -22.52
N TRP A 31 -3.72 -9.44 -22.86
CA TRP A 31 -4.90 -10.27 -22.61
C TRP A 31 -4.92 -11.52 -23.49
N ALA A 32 -4.58 -11.43 -24.78
CA ALA A 32 -4.50 -12.58 -25.67
C ALA A 32 -3.51 -13.66 -25.16
N ARG A 33 -2.46 -13.23 -24.46
CA ARG A 33 -1.47 -14.12 -23.83
C ARG A 33 -1.98 -14.76 -22.53
N VAL A 34 -3.02 -14.17 -21.93
CA VAL A 34 -3.60 -14.57 -20.64
C VAL A 34 -4.98 -15.24 -20.81
N THR A 35 -5.65 -15.14 -21.96
CA THR A 35 -6.98 -15.71 -22.25
C THR A 35 -7.03 -17.24 -22.38
N ALA A 36 -6.33 -17.98 -21.51
CA ALA A 36 -6.42 -19.43 -21.47
C ALA A 36 -7.60 -19.92 -20.61
N ASP A 37 -8.14 -21.09 -20.96
CA ASP A 37 -9.29 -21.75 -20.32
C ASP A 37 -8.97 -22.43 -18.97
N SER A 38 -7.94 -21.96 -18.25
CA SER A 38 -7.60 -22.51 -16.94
C SER A 38 -8.66 -22.09 -15.91
N THR A 39 -9.21 -23.05 -15.18
CA THR A 39 -10.08 -22.82 -14.00
C THR A 39 -9.33 -22.96 -12.68
N ASN A 40 -8.00 -23.05 -12.70
CA ASN A 40 -7.19 -23.22 -11.49
C ASN A 40 -6.95 -21.86 -10.81
N GLY A 41 -7.74 -21.55 -9.76
CA GLY A 41 -7.66 -20.27 -9.04
C GLY A 41 -6.29 -19.96 -8.40
N PRO A 42 -5.61 -20.88 -7.71
CA PRO A 42 -4.25 -20.65 -7.19
C PRO A 42 -3.25 -20.22 -8.26
N VAL A 43 -3.32 -20.81 -9.45
CA VAL A 43 -2.46 -20.45 -10.58
C VAL A 43 -2.76 -19.03 -11.09
N TRP A 44 -4.04 -18.64 -11.12
CA TRP A 44 -4.45 -17.27 -11.43
C TRP A 44 -3.98 -16.25 -10.38
N LEU A 45 -3.96 -16.64 -9.10
CA LEU A 45 -3.45 -15.80 -8.02
C LEU A 45 -1.96 -15.51 -8.20
N GLU A 46 -1.15 -16.53 -8.52
CA GLU A 46 0.28 -16.32 -8.81
C GLU A 46 0.50 -15.42 -10.03
N LEU A 47 -0.28 -15.62 -11.09
CA LEU A 47 -0.19 -14.78 -12.28
C LEU A 47 -0.51 -13.33 -11.97
N GLY A 48 -1.57 -13.08 -11.21
CA GLY A 48 -1.93 -11.74 -10.76
C GLY A 48 -0.82 -11.09 -9.93
N ARG A 49 -0.22 -11.84 -8.99
CA ARG A 49 0.94 -11.36 -8.21
C ARG A 49 2.12 -10.98 -9.10
N ALA A 50 2.43 -11.78 -10.11
CA ALA A 50 3.54 -11.50 -11.02
C ALA A 50 3.31 -10.21 -11.81
N TYR A 51 2.09 -9.98 -12.32
CA TYR A 51 1.74 -8.73 -12.99
C TYR A 51 1.69 -7.54 -12.03
N LEU A 52 1.18 -7.71 -10.81
CA LEU A 52 1.19 -6.67 -9.79
C LEU A 52 2.62 -6.25 -9.45
N GLN A 53 3.53 -7.21 -9.20
CA GLN A 53 4.95 -6.92 -8.96
C GLN A 53 5.56 -6.15 -10.13
N ARG A 54 5.27 -6.55 -11.36
CA ARG A 54 5.75 -5.87 -12.56
C ARG A 54 5.20 -4.44 -12.69
N GLY A 55 3.95 -4.24 -12.28
CA GLY A 55 3.35 -2.90 -12.14
C GLY A 55 4.07 -2.08 -11.07
N THR A 56 4.43 -2.68 -9.93
CA THR A 56 5.23 -2.01 -8.89
C THR A 56 6.62 -1.60 -9.41
N ASP A 57 7.25 -2.43 -10.24
CA ASP A 57 8.58 -2.16 -10.81
C ASP A 57 8.62 -0.92 -11.72
N TYR A 58 7.45 -0.48 -12.23
CA TYR A 58 7.34 0.80 -12.95
C TYR A 58 7.83 1.97 -12.10
N HIS A 59 7.63 1.95 -10.77
CA HIS A 59 7.94 3.04 -9.84
C HIS A 59 9.43 3.13 -9.46
N SER A 60 10.33 3.08 -10.45
CA SER A 60 11.80 3.06 -10.25
C SER A 60 12.53 4.05 -11.16
N HIS A 61 11.93 5.22 -11.39
CA HIS A 61 12.46 6.24 -12.28
C HIS A 61 13.72 6.91 -11.70
N ARG A 62 14.91 6.49 -12.15
CA ARG A 62 16.20 7.05 -11.69
C ARG A 62 16.41 8.52 -12.05
N ARG A 63 15.76 9.02 -13.10
CA ARG A 63 15.85 10.41 -13.54
C ARG A 63 14.46 10.97 -13.83
N PRO A 64 14.22 12.28 -13.61
CA PRO A 64 12.97 12.91 -13.96
C PRO A 64 12.73 12.76 -15.46
N MET A 65 11.58 12.21 -15.84
CA MET A 65 11.21 12.03 -17.24
C MET A 65 9.70 12.12 -17.40
N THR A 66 9.27 12.40 -18.63
CA THR A 66 7.88 12.17 -19.03
C THR A 66 7.68 10.67 -19.13
N VAL A 67 6.70 10.16 -18.39
CA VAL A 67 6.40 8.74 -18.30
C VAL A 67 5.20 8.40 -19.18
N ASP A 68 5.33 7.36 -19.99
CA ASP A 68 4.20 6.74 -20.67
C ASP A 68 3.58 5.71 -19.73
N THR A 69 2.36 5.99 -19.27
CA THR A 69 1.65 5.17 -18.29
C THR A 69 0.86 4.05 -18.94
N VAL A 70 0.74 4.00 -20.28
CA VAL A 70 -0.13 3.06 -21.00
C VAL A 70 0.21 1.62 -20.66
N TRP A 71 1.49 1.28 -20.65
CA TRP A 71 1.94 -0.07 -20.37
C TRP A 71 1.78 -0.45 -18.89
N ALA A 72 1.99 0.51 -17.97
CA ALA A 72 1.78 0.30 -16.54
C ALA A 72 0.30 0.00 -16.24
N HIS A 73 -0.62 0.78 -16.84
CA HIS A 73 -2.06 0.54 -16.75
C HIS A 73 -2.44 -0.82 -17.31
N ALA A 74 -2.00 -1.16 -18.53
CA ALA A 74 -2.35 -2.44 -19.14
C ALA A 74 -1.83 -3.65 -18.33
N THR A 75 -0.66 -3.51 -17.70
CA THR A 75 -0.08 -4.51 -16.80
C THR A 75 -0.94 -4.70 -15.55
N LEU A 76 -1.34 -3.61 -14.90
CA LEU A 76 -2.17 -3.63 -13.69
C LEU A 76 -3.62 -4.07 -13.98
N ASP A 77 -4.20 -3.68 -15.11
CA ASP A 77 -5.49 -4.19 -15.61
C ASP A 77 -5.45 -5.72 -15.79
N THR A 78 -4.32 -6.24 -16.28
CA THR A 78 -4.11 -7.68 -16.43
C THR A 78 -4.02 -8.38 -15.06
N ALA A 79 -3.38 -7.75 -14.06
CA ALA A 79 -3.38 -8.24 -12.68
C ALA A 79 -4.79 -8.28 -12.10
N GLN A 80 -5.61 -7.23 -12.29
CA GLN A 80 -7.02 -7.20 -11.85
C GLN A 80 -7.80 -8.39 -12.38
N LEU A 81 -7.70 -8.64 -13.69
CA LEU A 81 -8.40 -9.74 -14.34
C LEU A 81 -7.96 -11.11 -13.78
N ALA A 82 -6.65 -11.29 -13.57
CA ALA A 82 -6.11 -12.52 -13.02
C ALA A 82 -6.64 -12.76 -11.59
N PHE A 83 -6.65 -11.75 -10.73
CA PHE A 83 -7.19 -11.87 -9.38
C PHE A 83 -8.72 -12.05 -9.37
N GLU A 84 -9.46 -11.42 -10.28
CA GLU A 84 -10.90 -11.66 -10.42
C GLU A 84 -11.19 -13.13 -10.76
N ARG A 85 -10.44 -13.71 -11.71
CA ARG A 85 -10.53 -15.13 -12.05
C ARG A 85 -10.12 -16.02 -10.88
N ALA A 86 -9.05 -15.68 -10.16
CA ALA A 86 -8.62 -16.41 -8.96
C ALA A 86 -9.72 -16.47 -7.90
N ALA A 87 -10.37 -15.34 -7.61
CA ALA A 87 -11.47 -15.27 -6.66
C ALA A 87 -12.70 -16.06 -7.14
N ARG A 88 -13.06 -15.93 -8.42
CA ARG A 88 -14.20 -16.65 -9.03
C ARG A 88 -14.01 -18.16 -9.00
N PHE A 89 -12.80 -18.66 -9.26
CA PHE A 89 -12.52 -20.10 -9.34
C PHE A 89 -12.11 -20.74 -8.01
N SER A 90 -12.08 -19.99 -6.91
CA SER A 90 -11.75 -20.55 -5.58
C SER A 90 -12.62 -19.96 -4.47
N PRO A 91 -13.97 -19.91 -4.65
CA PRO A 91 -14.87 -19.25 -3.71
C PRO A 91 -14.77 -19.87 -2.31
N GLY A 92 -14.81 -19.03 -1.27
CA GLY A 92 -14.75 -19.48 0.14
C GLY A 92 -13.39 -20.00 0.59
N THR A 93 -12.32 -19.72 -0.15
CA THR A 93 -10.96 -20.15 0.21
C THR A 93 -10.04 -18.95 0.47
N ARG A 94 -8.93 -19.20 1.18
CA ARG A 94 -7.85 -18.22 1.38
C ARG A 94 -7.28 -17.65 0.07
N THR A 95 -7.35 -18.43 -1.02
CA THR A 95 -6.97 -17.98 -2.37
C THR A 95 -7.89 -16.87 -2.84
N ALA A 96 -9.21 -17.03 -2.68
CA ALA A 96 -10.16 -15.97 -3.04
C ALA A 96 -10.04 -14.75 -2.13
N ASP A 97 -9.79 -14.94 -0.82
CA ASP A 97 -9.60 -13.81 0.10
C ASP A 97 -8.36 -13.00 -0.26
N SER A 98 -7.24 -13.67 -0.52
CA SER A 98 -6.01 -13.05 -1.01
C SER A 98 -6.23 -12.35 -2.35
N ALA A 99 -6.92 -13.01 -3.29
CA ALA A 99 -7.20 -12.42 -4.60
C ALA A 99 -8.02 -11.13 -4.46
N ARG A 100 -9.05 -11.09 -3.61
CA ARG A 100 -9.83 -9.87 -3.36
C ARG A 100 -8.98 -8.75 -2.77
N LEU A 101 -8.11 -9.04 -1.80
CA LEU A 101 -7.21 -8.03 -1.25
C LEU A 101 -6.24 -7.50 -2.32
N TYR A 102 -5.61 -8.39 -3.09
CA TYR A 102 -4.66 -7.97 -4.12
C TYR A 102 -5.32 -7.18 -5.26
N ARG A 103 -6.62 -7.38 -5.54
CA ARG A 103 -7.37 -6.46 -6.41
C ARG A 103 -7.39 -5.05 -5.85
N VAL A 104 -7.65 -4.88 -4.55
CA VAL A 104 -7.58 -3.56 -3.90
C VAL A 104 -6.17 -2.97 -4.01
N TYR A 105 -5.13 -3.78 -3.78
CA TYR A 105 -3.74 -3.31 -3.90
C TYR A 105 -3.42 -2.87 -5.33
N THR A 106 -3.94 -3.59 -6.33
CA THR A 106 -3.77 -3.23 -7.74
C THR A 106 -4.47 -1.90 -8.07
N TYR A 107 -5.63 -1.58 -7.46
CA TYR A 107 -6.22 -0.23 -7.55
C TYR A 107 -5.33 0.84 -6.90
N GLY A 108 -4.69 0.51 -5.78
CA GLY A 108 -3.72 1.40 -5.16
C GLY A 108 -2.52 1.68 -6.07
N GLU A 109 -1.99 0.66 -6.74
CA GLU A 109 -0.90 0.83 -7.72
C GLU A 109 -1.33 1.64 -8.95
N LEU A 110 -2.53 1.42 -9.48
CA LEU A 110 -3.09 2.27 -10.54
C LEU A 110 -3.17 3.74 -10.07
N ALA A 111 -3.67 3.95 -8.86
CA ALA A 111 -3.77 5.28 -8.29
C ALA A 111 -2.38 5.93 -8.06
N TYR A 112 -1.31 5.15 -7.82
CA TYR A 112 0.05 5.67 -7.78
C TYR A 112 0.52 6.16 -9.15
N VAL A 113 0.31 5.35 -10.20
CA VAL A 113 0.65 5.73 -11.58
C VAL A 113 -0.07 7.04 -11.96
N ASP A 114 -1.35 7.15 -11.61
CA ASP A 114 -2.13 8.36 -11.85
C ASP A 114 -1.71 9.53 -10.95
N TRP A 115 -1.26 9.27 -9.72
CA TRP A 115 -0.75 10.32 -8.84
C TRP A 115 0.50 10.99 -9.42
N GLU A 116 1.45 10.19 -9.90
CA GLU A 116 2.73 10.67 -10.45
C GLU A 116 2.51 11.66 -11.60
N THR A 117 1.55 11.36 -12.47
CA THR A 117 1.23 12.16 -13.66
C THR A 117 0.23 13.27 -13.39
N GLY A 118 -0.87 12.98 -12.71
CA GLY A 118 -2.03 13.87 -12.54
C GLY A 118 -2.22 14.47 -11.14
N GLY A 119 -1.44 14.08 -10.15
CA GLY A 119 -1.57 14.59 -8.78
C GLY A 119 -2.68 13.91 -7.97
N THR A 120 -2.87 14.34 -6.73
CA THR A 120 -3.81 13.72 -5.77
C THR A 120 -5.23 13.55 -6.33
N ALA A 121 -5.70 14.50 -7.16
CA ALA A 121 -7.03 14.42 -7.78
C ALA A 121 -7.16 13.20 -8.72
N ALA A 122 -6.12 12.91 -9.52
CA ALA A 122 -6.12 11.77 -10.43
C ALA A 122 -6.15 10.44 -9.65
N ALA A 123 -5.30 10.29 -8.64
CA ALA A 123 -5.33 9.14 -7.74
C ALA A 123 -6.71 8.91 -7.10
N THR A 124 -7.37 10.00 -6.68
CA THR A 124 -8.71 9.94 -6.09
C THR A 124 -9.75 9.41 -7.09
N LEU A 125 -9.68 9.85 -8.35
CA LEU A 125 -10.58 9.36 -9.40
C LEU A 125 -10.40 7.86 -9.63
N THR A 126 -9.17 7.35 -9.62
CA THR A 126 -8.90 5.91 -9.73
C THR A 126 -9.59 5.13 -8.61
N TRP A 127 -9.48 5.59 -7.36
CA TRP A 127 -10.14 4.95 -6.22
C TRP A 127 -11.67 5.02 -6.26
N HIS A 128 -12.26 6.05 -6.88
CA HIS A 128 -13.71 6.11 -7.09
C HIS A 128 -14.24 5.08 -8.09
N THR A 129 -13.36 4.42 -8.86
CA THR A 129 -13.74 3.32 -9.76
C THR A 129 -13.74 1.95 -9.08
N LEU A 130 -13.41 1.89 -7.78
CA LEU A 130 -13.39 0.65 -7.02
C LEU A 130 -14.78 -0.04 -7.06
N PRO A 131 -14.86 -1.32 -7.50
CA PRO A 131 -16.14 -2.02 -7.61
C PRO A 131 -16.88 -2.12 -6.27
N GLU A 132 -18.20 -2.02 -6.33
CA GLU A 132 -19.05 -2.17 -5.15
C GLU A 132 -18.80 -3.52 -4.45
N GLY A 133 -18.64 -3.47 -3.13
CA GLY A 133 -18.35 -4.65 -2.30
C GLY A 133 -16.89 -5.12 -2.33
N LEU A 134 -16.02 -4.56 -3.16
CA LEU A 134 -14.58 -4.82 -3.09
C LEU A 134 -13.97 -3.96 -1.97
N ARG A 135 -13.51 -4.63 -0.90
CA ARG A 135 -12.95 -3.99 0.30
C ARG A 135 -11.78 -4.79 0.84
N ILE A 136 -10.94 -4.14 1.64
CA ILE A 136 -9.91 -4.84 2.42
C ILE A 136 -10.57 -5.52 3.64
N PRO A 137 -9.95 -6.57 4.23
CA PRO A 137 -10.42 -7.17 5.47
C PRO A 137 -10.51 -6.15 6.62
N PRO A 138 -11.47 -6.30 7.57
CA PRO A 138 -11.65 -5.36 8.68
C PRO A 138 -10.39 -5.11 9.51
N VAL A 139 -9.57 -6.14 9.75
CA VAL A 139 -8.28 -5.98 10.47
C VAL A 139 -7.31 -5.04 9.74
N LEU A 140 -7.37 -5.00 8.41
CA LEU A 140 -6.57 -4.11 7.59
C LEU A 140 -7.18 -2.70 7.49
N GLU A 141 -8.51 -2.56 7.55
CA GLU A 141 -9.16 -1.26 7.75
C GLU A 141 -8.74 -0.67 9.10
N GLU A 142 -8.86 -1.42 10.19
CA GLU A 142 -8.42 -0.99 11.52
C GLU A 142 -6.93 -0.58 11.55
N LEU A 143 -6.07 -1.35 10.90
CA LEU A 143 -4.65 -0.99 10.75
C LEU A 143 -4.48 0.36 10.04
N GLY A 144 -5.13 0.55 8.90
CA GLY A 144 -5.09 1.80 8.16
C GLY A 144 -5.59 2.98 9.00
N GLU A 145 -6.72 2.81 9.71
CA GLU A 145 -7.35 3.89 10.50
C GLU A 145 -6.39 4.33 11.60
N ASN A 146 -5.84 3.36 12.30
CA ASN A 146 -4.88 3.56 13.36
C ASN A 146 -3.60 4.24 12.86
N LEU A 147 -3.05 3.84 11.69
CA LEU A 147 -1.89 4.48 11.09
C LEU A 147 -2.16 5.94 10.68
N LEU A 148 -3.30 6.21 10.03
CA LEU A 148 -3.68 7.56 9.62
C LEU A 148 -3.93 8.44 10.85
N ARG A 149 -4.60 7.93 11.87
CA ARG A 149 -4.86 8.64 13.13
C ARG A 149 -3.56 8.98 13.87
N ALA A 150 -2.57 8.08 13.85
CA ALA A 150 -1.31 8.27 14.56
C ALA A 150 -0.44 9.40 14.00
N CYS A 151 -0.57 9.73 12.70
CA CYS A 151 0.21 10.80 12.08
C CYS A 151 -0.43 12.19 12.31
N PRO A 152 0.32 13.23 12.70
CA PRO A 152 -0.20 14.58 12.95
C PRO A 152 -1.02 15.18 11.81
N HIS A 153 -1.85 16.17 12.14
CA HIS A 153 -2.61 16.91 11.16
C HIS A 153 -1.71 17.50 10.09
N GLN A 154 -2.12 17.40 8.82
CA GLN A 154 -1.35 17.83 7.67
C GLN A 154 0.06 17.20 7.62
N GLY A 155 0.24 16.00 8.17
CA GLY A 155 1.51 15.29 8.13
C GLY A 155 1.80 14.61 6.79
N MET A 156 3.04 14.15 6.67
CA MET A 156 3.49 13.21 5.64
C MET A 156 3.78 11.86 6.31
N LEU A 157 3.12 10.79 5.88
CA LEU A 157 3.32 9.44 6.39
C LEU A 157 4.20 8.64 5.42
N PHE A 158 5.40 8.31 5.86
CA PHE A 158 6.22 7.29 5.23
C PHE A 158 5.82 5.91 5.70
N THR A 159 5.51 5.04 4.75
CA THR A 159 5.17 3.62 4.97
C THR A 159 6.33 2.72 4.59
N ALA A 160 6.48 1.60 5.29
CA ALA A 160 7.63 0.72 5.20
C ALA A 160 7.46 -0.43 4.20
N GLY A 161 6.23 -0.86 3.95
CA GLY A 161 5.94 -1.99 3.07
C GLY A 161 4.62 -1.83 2.34
N GLU A 162 4.14 -2.91 1.74
CA GLU A 162 2.88 -2.88 0.98
C GLU A 162 1.67 -2.80 1.90
N THR A 163 1.67 -3.51 3.04
CA THR A 163 0.49 -3.60 3.90
C THR A 163 0.13 -2.25 4.52
N ASP A 164 1.07 -1.56 5.15
CA ASP A 164 0.85 -0.23 5.72
C ASP A 164 0.58 0.82 4.63
N THR A 165 1.24 0.71 3.47
CA THR A 165 0.96 1.57 2.32
C THR A 165 -0.50 1.43 1.84
N GLN A 166 -0.90 0.22 1.50
CA GLN A 166 -2.16 -0.03 0.80
C GLN A 166 -3.37 0.16 1.71
N THR A 167 -3.26 -0.19 3.00
CA THR A 167 -4.31 0.08 3.99
C THR A 167 -4.51 1.57 4.22
N ALA A 168 -3.42 2.33 4.40
CA ALA A 168 -3.48 3.78 4.55
C ALA A 168 -4.04 4.46 3.28
N TRP A 169 -3.66 3.98 2.09
CA TRP A 169 -4.16 4.48 0.82
C TRP A 169 -5.65 4.20 0.62
N TYR A 170 -6.07 2.95 0.83
CA TYR A 170 -7.48 2.57 0.71
C TYR A 170 -8.35 3.46 1.59
N LEU A 171 -7.99 3.66 2.86
CA LEU A 171 -8.80 4.51 3.72
C LEU A 171 -8.75 5.98 3.37
N ARG A 172 -7.58 6.48 2.95
CA ARG A 172 -7.46 7.88 2.57
C ARG A 172 -8.31 8.22 1.36
N PHE A 173 -8.22 7.41 0.32
CA PHE A 173 -8.82 7.74 -0.98
C PHE A 173 -10.19 7.10 -1.18
N SER A 174 -10.37 5.81 -0.86
CA SER A 174 -11.67 5.14 -1.02
C SER A 174 -12.65 5.52 0.09
N ARG A 175 -12.16 5.70 1.33
CA ARG A 175 -13.00 6.05 2.49
C ARG A 175 -12.94 7.54 2.86
N GLY A 176 -12.10 8.33 2.20
CA GLY A 176 -11.99 9.78 2.46
C GLY A 176 -11.42 10.12 3.84
N LEU A 177 -10.73 9.20 4.52
CA LEU A 177 -10.23 9.41 5.86
C LEU A 177 -8.90 10.17 5.84
N ARG A 178 -8.78 11.25 6.62
CA ARG A 178 -7.53 12.05 6.70
C ARG A 178 -6.98 12.47 5.32
N PRO A 179 -7.78 13.15 4.47
CA PRO A 179 -7.34 13.59 3.15
C PRO A 179 -6.21 14.63 3.22
N ASP A 180 -6.00 15.23 4.40
CA ASP A 180 -4.92 16.16 4.73
C ASP A 180 -3.52 15.53 4.72
N LEU A 181 -3.42 14.22 4.90
CA LEU A 181 -2.16 13.49 4.94
C LEU A 181 -1.60 13.25 3.53
N THR A 182 -0.28 13.21 3.42
CA THR A 182 0.42 12.72 2.23
C THR A 182 1.07 11.39 2.56
N ILE A 183 0.67 10.29 1.91
CA ILE A 183 1.18 8.94 2.21
C ILE A 183 2.15 8.53 1.11
N VAL A 184 3.38 8.18 1.47
CA VAL A 184 4.44 7.85 0.52
C VAL A 184 5.20 6.59 0.96
N PRO A 185 5.33 5.56 0.11
CA PRO A 185 6.17 4.41 0.40
C PRO A 185 7.63 4.86 0.41
N PHE A 186 8.34 4.61 1.50
CA PHE A 186 9.67 5.18 1.67
C PHE A 186 10.68 4.63 0.66
N GLU A 187 10.55 3.36 0.26
CA GLU A 187 11.38 2.79 -0.82
C GLU A 187 11.22 3.55 -2.13
N ARG A 188 9.98 3.89 -2.51
CA ARG A 188 9.71 4.69 -3.71
C ARG A 188 10.19 6.14 -3.56
N TRP A 189 10.07 6.73 -2.36
CA TRP A 189 10.64 8.06 -2.10
C TRP A 189 12.16 8.11 -2.36
N ARG A 190 12.88 7.04 -2.04
CA ARG A 190 14.33 6.93 -2.26
C ARG A 190 14.68 6.68 -3.73
N GLY A 191 13.93 5.77 -4.38
CA GLY A 191 14.26 5.25 -5.71
C GLY A 191 13.63 5.98 -6.89
N ASP A 192 12.46 6.61 -6.70
CA ASP A 192 11.66 7.18 -7.77
C ASP A 192 11.70 8.72 -7.77
N SER A 193 12.41 9.27 -8.76
CA SER A 193 12.53 10.71 -8.93
C SER A 193 11.25 11.39 -9.47
N VAL A 194 10.39 10.68 -10.18
CA VAL A 194 9.11 11.20 -10.69
C VAL A 194 8.14 11.37 -9.53
N LEU A 195 7.96 10.34 -8.69
CA LEU A 195 7.17 10.42 -7.47
C LEU A 195 7.69 11.50 -6.54
N ARG A 196 9.01 11.51 -6.27
CA ARG A 196 9.62 12.51 -5.38
C ARG A 196 9.37 13.93 -5.87
N ASN A 197 9.54 14.20 -7.16
CA ASN A 197 9.25 15.51 -7.73
C ASN A 197 7.77 15.89 -7.66
N ARG A 198 6.85 14.91 -7.83
CA ARG A 198 5.41 15.13 -7.65
C ARG A 198 5.09 15.58 -6.23
N VAL A 199 5.54 14.81 -5.26
CA VAL A 199 5.31 15.09 -3.83
C VAL A 199 5.92 16.43 -3.43
N LEU A 200 7.17 16.72 -3.85
CA LEU A 200 7.81 18.00 -3.59
C LEU A 200 7.01 19.19 -4.12
N ARG A 201 6.44 19.08 -5.32
CA ARG A 201 5.55 20.12 -5.88
C ARG A 201 4.29 20.31 -5.05
N GLU A 202 3.63 19.23 -4.63
CA GLU A 202 2.44 19.31 -3.78
C GLU A 202 2.75 19.93 -2.41
N LEU A 203 3.91 19.61 -1.83
CA LEU A 203 4.40 20.17 -0.58
C LEU A 203 5.02 21.56 -0.72
N ARG A 204 5.12 22.10 -1.94
CA ARG A 204 5.73 23.41 -2.26
C ARG A 204 7.16 23.56 -1.74
N THR A 205 7.93 22.48 -1.75
CA THR A 205 9.35 22.46 -1.39
C THR A 205 10.21 21.91 -2.55
N ARG A 206 11.50 22.22 -2.54
CA ARG A 206 12.47 21.73 -3.53
C ARG A 206 13.50 20.78 -2.93
N ASP A 207 13.66 20.79 -1.62
CA ASP A 207 14.62 19.96 -0.91
C ASP A 207 13.93 18.67 -0.43
N PRO A 208 14.36 17.48 -0.91
CA PRO A 208 13.82 16.19 -0.49
C PRO A 208 14.36 15.68 0.85
N SER A 209 15.24 16.43 1.51
CA SER A 209 15.74 16.05 2.83
C SER A 209 14.59 15.95 3.84
N LEU A 210 14.61 14.94 4.70
CA LEU A 210 13.65 14.79 5.79
C LEU A 210 13.67 16.03 6.70
N ARG A 211 14.82 16.69 6.83
CA ARG A 211 14.94 17.96 7.53
C ARG A 211 14.07 19.06 6.90
N ALA A 212 14.16 19.27 5.58
CA ALA A 212 13.38 20.30 4.89
C ALA A 212 11.89 19.97 4.87
N LEU A 213 11.54 18.69 4.70
CA LEU A 213 10.16 18.22 4.84
C LEU A 213 9.62 18.53 6.25
N GLY A 214 10.40 18.22 7.28
CA GLY A 214 10.09 18.46 8.69
C GLY A 214 9.92 19.94 9.05
N GLN A 215 10.55 20.86 8.32
CA GLN A 215 10.33 22.31 8.49
C GLN A 215 8.95 22.75 7.97
N SER A 216 8.45 22.05 6.94
CA SER A 216 7.19 22.39 6.29
C SER A 216 5.99 21.75 7.00
N ARG A 217 6.12 20.48 7.38
CA ARG A 217 5.04 19.65 7.95
C ARG A 217 5.61 18.63 8.95
N ALA A 218 4.76 17.97 9.73
CA ALA A 218 5.17 16.79 10.47
C ALA A 218 5.50 15.66 9.49
N VAL A 219 6.56 14.91 9.76
CA VAL A 219 6.93 13.71 9.01
C VAL A 219 6.83 12.52 9.95
N CYS A 220 6.02 11.54 9.56
CA CYS A 220 5.78 10.30 10.26
C CYS A 220 6.46 9.15 9.53
N ALA A 221 6.93 8.16 10.27
CA ALA A 221 7.30 6.86 9.73
C ALA A 221 6.51 5.80 10.48
N SER A 222 5.78 4.95 9.76
CA SER A 222 5.02 3.83 10.32
C SER A 222 5.93 2.87 11.08
N MET A 223 5.45 2.27 12.17
CA MET A 223 6.18 1.23 12.90
C MET A 223 6.34 -0.09 12.12
N GLY A 224 6.12 -0.08 10.81
CA GLY A 224 6.57 -1.10 9.87
C GLY A 224 8.07 -1.04 9.56
N PHE A 225 8.81 0.04 9.87
CA PHE A 225 10.27 0.03 9.77
C PHE A 225 10.90 -0.65 10.98
N GLU A 226 12.10 -1.23 10.86
CA GLU A 226 12.84 -1.69 12.05
C GLU A 226 13.38 -0.54 12.89
N ARG A 227 13.75 0.55 12.22
CA ARG A 227 14.23 1.82 12.78
C ARG A 227 13.67 2.95 11.92
N PRO A 228 13.44 4.15 12.48
CA PRO A 228 13.00 5.26 11.65
C PRO A 228 14.03 5.56 10.54
N PRO A 229 13.59 6.05 9.37
CA PRO A 229 14.49 6.44 8.29
C PRO A 229 15.68 7.29 8.76
N GLU A 230 16.88 6.84 8.42
CA GLU A 230 18.12 7.47 8.87
C GLU A 230 18.47 8.69 8.00
N GLU A 231 18.52 9.86 8.62
CA GLU A 231 19.11 11.06 8.04
C GLU A 231 19.88 11.82 9.11
N ARG A 232 21.12 12.20 8.79
CA ARG A 232 21.97 12.95 9.73
C ARG A 232 21.21 14.19 10.20
N THR A 233 21.23 14.45 11.51
CA THR A 233 20.60 15.60 12.19
C THR A 233 19.08 15.53 12.41
N VAL A 234 18.38 14.52 11.88
CA VAL A 234 16.94 14.34 12.15
C VAL A 234 16.75 13.61 13.47
N LYS A 235 15.99 14.22 14.39
CA LYS A 235 15.59 13.60 15.65
C LYS A 235 14.16 13.10 15.54
N TRP A 236 13.97 11.81 15.76
CA TRP A 236 12.68 11.15 15.76
C TRP A 236 12.14 11.01 17.18
N SER A 237 10.89 11.38 17.39
CA SER A 237 10.14 11.13 18.60
C SER A 237 9.26 9.89 18.41
N LYS A 238 9.25 9.00 19.40
CA LYS A 238 8.35 7.85 19.38
C LYS A 238 6.92 8.29 19.73
N ARG A 239 5.95 7.84 18.95
CA ARG A 239 4.52 7.94 19.25
C ARG A 239 3.86 6.57 19.07
N PRO A 240 2.66 6.33 19.61
CA PRO A 240 1.93 5.12 19.29
C PRO A 240 1.86 4.91 17.78
N LEU A 241 2.32 3.75 17.30
CA LEU A 241 2.29 3.30 15.89
C LEU A 241 3.17 4.05 14.88
N VAL A 242 3.77 5.19 15.22
CA VAL A 242 4.64 5.96 14.31
C VAL A 242 5.84 6.59 15.03
N TRP A 243 6.94 6.78 14.32
CA TRP A 243 7.96 7.78 14.68
C TRP A 243 7.58 9.12 14.03
N VAL A 244 7.82 10.23 14.71
CA VAL A 244 7.50 11.56 14.19
C VAL A 244 8.66 12.54 14.34
N THR A 245 8.85 13.40 13.35
CA THR A 245 9.76 14.54 13.38
C THR A 245 9.13 15.76 12.71
N GLY A 246 9.74 16.93 12.86
CA GLY A 246 9.29 18.16 12.22
C GLY A 246 8.17 18.92 12.95
N LYS A 247 7.39 19.68 12.20
CA LYS A 247 6.39 20.64 12.72
C LYS A 247 5.11 19.93 13.18
N GLU A 248 4.97 19.75 14.49
CA GLU A 248 3.79 19.17 15.14
C GLU A 248 3.31 20.02 16.33
N THR A 249 2.05 19.84 16.73
CA THR A 249 1.44 20.47 17.91
C THR A 249 1.09 19.44 18.98
N LYS A 250 0.74 19.91 20.19
CA LYS A 250 0.23 19.02 21.25
C LYS A 250 -1.13 18.41 20.89
N ALA A 251 -1.96 19.12 20.13
CA ALA A 251 -3.27 18.65 19.68
C ALA A 251 -3.18 17.45 18.73
N ASP A 252 -2.03 17.29 18.06
CA ASP A 252 -1.76 16.16 17.16
C ASP A 252 -1.44 14.85 17.88
N ARG A 253 -1.34 14.85 19.22
CA ARG A 253 -0.98 13.66 19.99
C ARG A 253 -2.21 12.80 20.24
N VAL A 254 -2.14 11.55 19.82
CA VAL A 254 -3.16 10.54 20.10
C VAL A 254 -2.64 9.61 21.21
N PRO A 255 -3.31 9.57 22.37
CA PRO A 255 -2.98 8.63 23.45
C PRO A 255 -3.11 7.17 22.99
N ALA A 256 -2.31 6.28 23.60
CA ALA A 256 -2.29 4.86 23.24
C ALA A 256 -3.66 4.18 23.43
N GLN A 257 -4.42 4.57 24.47
CA GLN A 257 -5.73 4.00 24.77
C GLN A 257 -6.85 4.41 23.79
N ASP A 258 -6.59 5.40 22.92
CA ASP A 258 -7.59 5.86 21.95
C ASP A 258 -7.51 5.10 20.62
N PHE A 259 -6.58 4.15 20.48
CA PHE A 259 -6.51 3.23 19.35
C PHE A 259 -7.38 2.01 19.61
N VAL A 260 -8.05 1.52 18.57
CA VAL A 260 -9.00 0.39 18.65
C VAL A 260 -8.36 -0.84 18.00
N PHE A 261 -8.54 -2.01 18.63
CA PHE A 261 -7.97 -3.29 18.19
C PHE A 261 -9.01 -4.43 18.16
N ALA A 262 -10.29 -4.08 17.96
CA ALA A 262 -11.40 -5.02 17.98
C ALA A 262 -11.42 -5.92 16.73
N ALA A 263 -11.12 -5.37 15.56
CA ALA A 263 -11.06 -6.13 14.31
C ALA A 263 -9.87 -7.08 14.33
N LEU A 264 -8.73 -6.67 14.89
CA LEU A 264 -7.60 -7.57 15.11
C LEU A 264 -7.98 -8.74 16.04
N ARG A 265 -8.70 -8.47 17.13
CA ARG A 265 -9.16 -9.54 18.04
C ARG A 265 -10.02 -10.56 17.30
N LEU A 266 -11.02 -10.08 16.56
CA LEU A 266 -11.90 -10.95 15.78
C LEU A 266 -11.11 -11.76 14.75
N ALA A 267 -10.22 -11.12 14.01
CA ALA A 267 -9.42 -11.74 12.97
C ALA A 267 -8.45 -12.82 13.49
N ILE A 268 -7.99 -12.70 14.75
CA ILE A 268 -7.23 -13.76 15.43
C ILE A 268 -8.14 -14.92 15.80
N ASP A 269 -9.29 -14.65 16.41
CA ASP A 269 -10.24 -15.68 16.83
C ASP A 269 -10.75 -16.50 15.61
N GLU A 270 -11.01 -15.83 14.50
CA GLU A 270 -11.50 -16.44 13.25
C GLU A 270 -10.38 -16.98 12.35
N HIS A 271 -9.11 -16.83 12.74
CA HIS A 271 -7.95 -17.27 11.95
C HIS A 271 -7.97 -16.71 10.50
N GLU A 272 -8.33 -15.43 10.36
CA GLU A 272 -8.42 -14.77 9.06
C GLU A 272 -7.08 -14.79 8.31
N THR A 273 -7.16 -14.82 6.98
CA THR A 273 -6.00 -14.94 6.08
C THR A 273 -4.97 -13.82 6.26
N TRP A 274 -5.40 -12.60 6.61
CA TRP A 274 -4.58 -11.39 6.59
C TRP A 274 -4.27 -10.81 7.97
N THR A 275 -4.44 -11.61 9.03
CA THR A 275 -4.14 -11.21 10.41
C THR A 275 -2.63 -11.02 10.64
N ALA A 276 -1.79 -11.91 10.09
CA ALA A 276 -0.37 -11.94 10.39
C ALA A 276 0.39 -10.64 10.03
N PRO A 277 0.16 -10.00 8.86
CA PRO A 277 0.78 -8.71 8.54
C PRO A 277 0.43 -7.59 9.53
N ALA A 278 -0.83 -7.52 9.99
CA ALA A 278 -1.23 -6.53 10.99
C ALA A 278 -0.55 -6.79 12.34
N VAL A 279 -0.55 -8.04 12.80
CA VAL A 279 0.15 -8.47 14.03
C VAL A 279 1.63 -8.11 13.97
N ALA A 280 2.29 -8.31 12.83
CA ALA A 280 3.71 -7.99 12.68
C ALA A 280 4.01 -6.50 12.91
N LEU A 281 3.17 -5.60 12.37
CA LEU A 281 3.32 -4.16 12.58
C LEU A 281 3.03 -3.78 14.04
N TYR A 282 1.97 -4.32 14.63
CA TYR A 282 1.61 -4.03 16.02
C TYR A 282 2.63 -4.55 17.03
N ARG A 283 3.19 -5.75 16.83
CA ARG A 283 4.33 -6.27 17.60
C ARG A 283 5.50 -5.29 17.59
N ARG A 284 5.82 -4.74 16.41
CA ARG A 284 6.91 -3.79 16.25
C ARG A 284 6.62 -2.44 16.89
N ALA A 285 5.37 -1.99 16.85
CA ALA A 285 4.95 -0.78 17.55
C ALA A 285 5.06 -0.95 19.08
N VAL A 286 4.61 -2.08 19.61
CA VAL A 286 4.70 -2.42 21.04
C VAL A 286 6.15 -2.49 21.52
N SER A 287 7.04 -3.15 20.77
CA SER A 287 8.46 -3.24 21.14
C SER A 287 9.15 -1.87 21.19
N ASN A 288 8.65 -0.90 20.43
CA ASN A 288 9.15 0.47 20.44
C ASN A 288 8.49 1.36 21.50
N VAL A 289 7.20 1.15 21.76
CA VAL A 289 6.32 2.00 22.58
C VAL A 289 5.46 1.13 23.50
N GLY A 290 6.01 0.72 24.63
CA GLY A 290 5.33 -0.17 25.59
C GLY A 290 4.00 0.36 26.15
N ALA A 291 3.75 1.66 26.09
CA ALA A 291 2.46 2.24 26.48
C ALA A 291 1.26 1.71 25.66
N LEU A 292 1.51 1.16 24.45
CA LEU A 292 0.49 0.48 23.65
C LEU A 292 -0.06 -0.79 24.34
N CYS A 293 0.70 -1.42 25.24
CA CYS A 293 0.27 -2.67 25.86
C CYS A 293 -1.03 -2.56 26.62
N LYS A 294 -1.22 -1.48 27.38
CA LYS A 294 -2.48 -1.24 28.10
C LYS A 294 -3.69 -1.16 27.16
N ALA A 295 -3.50 -0.63 25.95
CA ALA A 295 -4.55 -0.57 24.94
C ALA A 295 -4.84 -1.98 24.40
N PHE A 296 -3.83 -2.76 24.05
CA PHE A 296 -3.99 -4.15 23.62
C PHE A 296 -4.59 -5.08 24.69
N ASP A 297 -4.26 -4.86 25.96
CA ASP A 297 -4.80 -5.63 27.08
C ASP A 297 -6.32 -5.47 27.20
N THR A 298 -6.85 -4.29 26.87
CA THR A 298 -8.29 -4.01 26.84
C THR A 298 -9.02 -4.96 25.86
N PHE A 299 -8.33 -5.38 24.79
CA PHE A 299 -8.83 -6.30 23.77
C PHE A 299 -8.33 -7.75 23.95
N ARG A 300 -7.62 -8.04 25.06
CA ARG A 300 -6.99 -9.36 25.33
C ARG A 300 -6.04 -9.80 24.22
N LEU A 301 -5.20 -8.87 23.75
CA LEU A 301 -4.25 -9.09 22.67
C LEU A 301 -2.78 -9.08 23.13
N GLY A 302 -2.51 -8.88 24.42
CA GLY A 302 -1.16 -8.69 24.96
C GLY A 302 -0.17 -9.79 24.54
N SER A 303 -0.54 -11.07 24.67
CA SER A 303 0.29 -12.20 24.23
C SER A 303 0.59 -12.17 22.74
N GLU A 304 -0.41 -11.82 21.94
CA GLU A 304 -0.31 -11.84 20.48
C GLU A 304 0.60 -10.75 19.95
N VAL A 305 0.71 -9.62 20.64
CA VAL A 305 1.57 -8.50 20.24
C VAL A 305 2.87 -8.39 21.04
N GLY A 306 3.14 -9.33 21.96
CA GLY A 306 4.39 -9.38 22.73
C GLY A 306 4.46 -8.37 23.88
N CYS A 307 3.31 -8.08 24.50
CA CYS A 307 3.25 -7.37 25.77
C CYS A 307 3.58 -8.34 26.91
N HIS A 308 4.65 -8.04 27.63
CA HIS A 308 5.15 -8.79 28.79
C HIS A 308 5.41 -7.84 29.94
#